data_AF-M1VRV5-F1
#
_entry.id   AF-M1VRV5-F1
#
_cell.length_a   1.000
_cell.length_b   1.000
_cell.length_c   1.000
_cell.angle_alpha   90.00
_cell.angle_beta   90.00
_cell.angle_gamma   90.00
#
_symmetry.space_group_name_H-M   'P 1'
#
loop_
_entity.id
_entity.type
_entity.pdbx_description
1 polymer ?
#
loop_
_entity_poly.entity_id
_entity_poly.type
_entity_poly.pdbx_seq_one_letter_code
_entity_poly.pdbx_strand_id
1 'polypeptide(L)'
;FIGTDTANTQHFFDEINEYGWDLGGAGPCVRTGMSCVGAARCEQSCLDEQRIHRTLMNNFTDDVHRPALPYKFKFKVSGCGNDCQNAIERSDFAVIGTWRDDMKVNQEAFKGYLGTKGREYIIENVVNRCPTTPWPSMATSWAVDNRN
;
A
#
# COMPACT_ATOMS: atom_id res chain seq x y z
N PHE A 1 3.92 -16.33 -17.19
CA PHE A 1 4.09 -17.41 -18.17
C PHE A 1 4.30 -18.71 -17.42
N ILE A 2 3.54 -19.77 -17.73
CA ILE A 2 3.59 -21.06 -17.02
C ILE A 2 3.84 -22.15 -18.07
N GLY A 3 5.04 -22.76 -18.03
CA GLY A 3 5.43 -23.86 -18.91
C GLY A 3 6.18 -23.41 -20.17
N THR A 4 7.41 -23.88 -20.32
CA THR A 4 8.23 -23.84 -21.53
C THR A 4 9.30 -24.93 -21.43
N ASP A 5 9.92 -25.31 -22.53
CA ASP A 5 11.13 -26.13 -22.49
C ASP A 5 12.40 -25.26 -22.47
N THR A 6 13.54 -25.88 -22.16
CA THR A 6 14.82 -25.17 -22.07
C THR A 6 15.20 -24.50 -23.40
N ALA A 7 14.90 -25.14 -24.54
CA ALA A 7 15.26 -24.63 -25.87
C ALA A 7 14.51 -23.33 -26.20
N ASN A 8 13.27 -23.18 -25.73
CA ASN A 8 12.44 -22.02 -26.01
C ASN A 8 12.59 -20.88 -24.99
N THR A 9 13.38 -21.05 -23.91
CA THR A 9 13.47 -20.06 -22.84
C THR A 9 14.08 -18.72 -23.31
N GLN A 10 15.17 -18.75 -24.08
CA GLN A 10 15.82 -17.53 -24.58
C GLN A 10 14.96 -16.82 -25.64
N HIS A 11 14.44 -17.57 -26.62
CA HIS A 11 13.56 -17.03 -27.66
C HIS A 11 12.33 -16.33 -27.07
N PHE A 12 11.75 -16.92 -26.03
CA PHE A 12 10.64 -16.33 -25.30
C PHE A 12 11.03 -15.02 -24.60
N PHE A 13 12.20 -14.98 -23.95
CA PHE A 13 12.68 -13.75 -23.32
C PHE A 13 12.91 -12.64 -24.35
N ASP A 14 13.57 -12.95 -25.47
CA ASP A 14 13.86 -11.98 -26.53
C ASP A 14 12.56 -11.33 -27.06
N GLU A 15 11.51 -12.12 -27.30
CA GLU A 15 10.20 -11.63 -27.75
C GLU A 15 9.55 -10.68 -26.71
N ILE A 16 9.54 -11.08 -25.45
CA ILE A 16 8.97 -10.26 -24.36
C ILE A 16 9.77 -8.97 -24.15
N ASN A 17 11.10 -9.04 -24.31
CA ASN A 17 11.97 -7.90 -24.20
C ASN A 17 11.78 -6.90 -25.34
N GLU A 18 11.49 -7.37 -26.57
CA GLU A 18 11.13 -6.51 -27.69
C GLU A 18 9.85 -5.70 -27.43
N TYR A 19 8.90 -6.25 -26.66
CA TYR A 19 7.71 -5.51 -26.19
C TYR A 19 8.00 -4.52 -25.03
N GLY A 20 9.26 -4.42 -24.58
CA GLY A 20 9.69 -3.53 -23.50
C GLY A 20 9.50 -4.10 -22.09
N TRP A 21 9.26 -5.41 -21.96
CA TRP A 21 9.15 -6.09 -20.66
C TRP A 21 10.48 -6.75 -20.27
N ASP A 22 10.73 -6.80 -18.98
CA ASP A 22 11.89 -7.50 -18.43
C ASP A 22 11.44 -8.66 -17.52
N LEU A 23 12.38 -9.55 -17.20
CA LEU A 23 12.15 -10.64 -16.26
C LEU A 23 12.07 -10.12 -14.82
N GLY A 24 11.27 -10.81 -14.02
CA GLY A 24 11.27 -10.61 -12.57
C GLY A 24 12.46 -11.27 -11.89
N GLY A 25 12.66 -10.96 -10.61
CA GLY A 25 13.74 -11.54 -9.80
C GLY A 25 13.37 -12.89 -9.17
N ALA A 26 14.31 -13.84 -9.22
CA ALA A 26 14.21 -15.14 -8.55
C ALA A 26 15.58 -15.57 -7.99
N GLY A 27 15.57 -16.27 -6.85
CA GLY A 27 16.80 -16.66 -6.14
C GLY A 27 17.13 -15.76 -4.94
N PRO A 28 18.40 -15.78 -4.47
CA PRO A 28 18.88 -14.94 -3.38
C PRO A 28 19.22 -13.53 -3.89
N CYS A 29 18.18 -12.80 -4.27
CA CYS A 29 18.23 -11.51 -4.94
C CYS A 29 17.04 -10.63 -4.48
N VAL A 30 16.99 -9.38 -4.94
CA VAL A 30 15.78 -8.56 -4.83
C VAL A 30 14.71 -9.15 -5.73
N ARG A 31 13.55 -9.49 -5.15
CA ARG A 31 12.41 -9.97 -5.92
C ARG A 31 11.64 -8.80 -6.50
N THR A 32 10.82 -9.09 -7.50
CA THR A 32 9.85 -8.13 -8.03
C THR A 32 9.04 -7.51 -6.90
N GLY A 33 9.15 -6.19 -6.77
CA GLY A 33 8.37 -5.38 -5.84
C GLY A 33 6.93 -5.24 -6.31
N MET A 34 6.09 -4.65 -5.46
CA MET A 34 4.71 -4.37 -5.80
C MET A 34 4.13 -3.29 -4.89
N SER A 35 3.20 -2.50 -5.41
CA SER A 35 2.44 -1.49 -4.69
C SER A 35 0.93 -1.73 -4.77
N CYS A 36 0.17 -1.16 -3.83
CA CYS A 36 -1.28 -1.06 -4.01
C CYS A 36 -1.63 -0.06 -5.13
N VAL A 37 -2.91 -0.02 -5.55
CA VAL A 37 -3.37 0.92 -6.59
C VAL A 37 -3.07 2.37 -6.21
N GLY A 38 -3.17 2.68 -4.92
CA GLY A 38 -2.68 3.93 -4.37
C GLY A 38 -3.36 5.17 -4.93
N ALA A 39 -2.60 6.27 -5.02
CA ALA A 39 -3.09 7.57 -5.48
C ALA A 39 -3.71 7.56 -6.89
N ALA A 40 -3.48 6.51 -7.68
CA ALA A 40 -4.13 6.36 -8.98
C ALA A 40 -5.66 6.22 -8.87
N ARG A 41 -6.18 5.68 -7.76
CA ARG A 41 -7.63 5.47 -7.57
C ARG A 41 -8.11 5.36 -6.13
N CYS A 42 -7.30 5.76 -5.13
CA CYS A 42 -7.67 5.69 -3.73
C CYS A 42 -7.45 7.04 -3.05
N GLU A 43 -8.52 7.60 -2.48
CA GLU A 43 -8.52 8.85 -1.75
C GLU A 43 -7.87 8.77 -0.35
N GLN A 44 -7.60 7.55 0.13
CA GLN A 44 -6.92 7.29 1.40
C GLN A 44 -5.38 7.24 1.25
N SER A 45 -4.86 7.36 0.02
CA SER A 45 -3.43 7.27 -0.24
C SER A 45 -2.68 8.48 0.34
N CYS A 46 -1.61 8.21 1.09
CA CYS A 46 -0.75 9.24 1.67
C CYS A 46 0.59 9.41 0.93
N LEU A 47 0.81 8.65 -0.14
CA LEU A 47 2.08 8.56 -0.87
C LEU A 47 1.81 8.49 -2.38
N ASP A 48 2.85 8.64 -3.19
CA ASP A 48 2.81 8.20 -4.60
C ASP A 48 3.42 6.81 -4.70
N GLU A 49 2.61 5.77 -4.49
CA GLU A 49 3.06 4.39 -4.37
C GLU A 49 3.64 3.86 -5.67
N GLN A 50 3.07 4.25 -6.82
CA GLN A 50 3.53 3.83 -8.14
C GLN A 50 4.90 4.43 -8.45
N ARG A 51 5.12 5.72 -8.11
CA ARG A 51 6.43 6.34 -8.24
C ARG A 51 7.47 5.74 -7.30
N ILE A 52 7.12 5.50 -6.03
CA ILE A 52 8.03 4.86 -5.07
C ILE A 52 8.41 3.46 -5.55
N HIS A 53 7.42 2.64 -5.93
CA HIS A 53 7.64 1.30 -6.46
C HIS A 53 8.57 1.32 -7.67
N ARG A 54 8.28 2.16 -8.68
CA ARG A 54 9.12 2.26 -9.88
C ARG A 54 10.53 2.74 -9.56
N THR A 55 10.68 3.69 -8.66
CA THR A 55 12.00 4.20 -8.24
C THR A 55 12.84 3.11 -7.60
N LEU A 56 12.24 2.31 -6.70
CA LEU A 56 12.93 1.17 -6.08
C LEU A 56 13.34 0.14 -7.14
N MET A 57 12.41 -0.31 -7.99
CA MET A 57 12.71 -1.36 -8.97
C MET A 57 13.76 -0.95 -10.02
N ASN A 58 13.77 0.32 -10.43
CA ASN A 58 14.75 0.82 -11.38
C ASN A 58 16.14 1.05 -10.76
N ASN A 59 16.21 1.35 -9.46
CA ASN A 59 17.50 1.53 -8.78
C ASN A 59 18.16 0.21 -8.38
N PHE A 60 17.35 -0.84 -8.16
CA PHE A 60 17.82 -2.16 -7.75
C PHE A 60 17.77 -3.19 -8.88
N THR A 61 17.74 -2.76 -10.15
CA THR A 61 17.62 -3.68 -11.30
C THR A 61 18.74 -4.72 -11.34
N ASP A 62 19.98 -4.34 -11.04
CA ASP A 62 21.10 -5.30 -10.99
C ASP A 62 20.88 -6.38 -9.92
N ASP A 63 20.50 -5.97 -8.71
CA ASP A 63 20.18 -6.87 -7.60
C ASP A 63 18.93 -7.72 -7.84
N VAL A 64 18.09 -7.37 -8.83
CA VAL A 64 16.93 -8.19 -9.25
C VAL A 64 17.39 -9.34 -10.14
N HIS A 65 18.24 -9.05 -11.12
CA HIS A 65 18.67 -10.01 -12.14
C HIS A 65 19.90 -10.84 -11.75
N ARG A 66 20.76 -10.33 -10.87
CA ARG A 66 22.04 -10.96 -10.51
C ARG A 66 22.05 -11.28 -9.01
N PRO A 67 21.81 -12.54 -8.61
CA PRO A 67 21.75 -12.90 -7.20
C PRO A 67 23.08 -12.65 -6.47
N ALA A 68 23.10 -11.61 -5.63
CA ALA A 68 24.26 -11.19 -4.84
C ALA A 68 23.98 -11.15 -3.32
N LEU A 69 22.73 -11.40 -2.90
CA LEU A 69 22.33 -11.31 -1.50
C LEU A 69 22.48 -12.65 -0.77
N PRO A 70 22.58 -12.66 0.58
CA PRO A 70 22.59 -13.92 1.35
C PRO A 70 21.29 -14.74 1.17
N TYR A 71 20.17 -14.06 0.96
CA TYR A 71 18.89 -14.69 0.64
C TYR A 71 17.95 -13.72 -0.10
N LYS A 72 16.69 -14.11 -0.31
CA LYS A 72 15.69 -13.27 -0.99
C LYS A 72 15.40 -11.99 -0.21
N PHE A 73 15.16 -10.90 -0.93
CA PHE A 73 14.74 -9.62 -0.37
C PHE A 73 13.56 -9.06 -1.18
N LYS A 74 12.61 -8.37 -0.53
CA LYS A 74 11.39 -7.86 -1.15
C LYS A 74 11.07 -6.45 -0.70
N PHE A 75 10.72 -5.60 -1.66
CA PHE A 75 10.07 -4.31 -1.42
C PHE A 75 8.56 -4.43 -1.62
N LYS A 76 7.78 -3.84 -0.71
CA LYS A 76 6.35 -3.59 -0.96
C LYS A 76 5.92 -2.22 -0.43
N VAL A 77 4.97 -1.62 -1.14
CA VAL A 77 4.49 -0.26 -0.84
C VAL A 77 2.98 -0.25 -0.67
N SER A 78 2.52 0.28 0.45
CA SER A 78 1.11 0.53 0.76
C SER A 78 0.88 1.99 1.09
N GLY A 79 -0.18 2.56 0.51
CA GLY A 79 -0.50 3.97 0.65
C GLY A 79 -0.94 4.45 2.03
N CYS A 80 -1.49 3.54 2.83
CA CYS A 80 -2.04 3.85 4.14
C CYS A 80 -2.05 2.61 5.04
N GLY A 81 -2.47 2.78 6.30
CA GLY A 81 -2.53 1.72 7.31
C GLY A 81 -3.47 0.54 7.00
N ASN A 82 -4.32 0.63 5.95
CA ASN A 82 -5.11 -0.53 5.48
C ASN A 82 -4.26 -1.62 4.82
N ASP A 83 -3.02 -1.28 4.43
CA ASP A 83 -2.03 -2.20 3.85
C ASP A 83 -2.57 -3.14 2.76
N CYS A 84 -3.27 -2.60 1.75
CA CYS A 84 -3.88 -3.43 0.69
C CYS A 84 -2.87 -4.25 -0.14
N GLN A 85 -1.59 -3.86 -0.15
CA GLN A 85 -0.54 -4.64 -0.80
C GLN A 85 -0.01 -5.79 0.07
N ASN A 86 -0.42 -5.81 1.34
CA ASN A 86 0.08 -6.67 2.39
C ASN A 86 1.62 -6.61 2.42
N ALA A 87 2.11 -5.40 2.66
CA ALA A 87 3.52 -5.06 2.70
C ALA A 87 4.15 -5.58 3.98
N ILE A 88 3.50 -5.38 5.14
CA ILE A 88 4.09 -5.73 6.44
C ILE A 88 4.35 -7.23 6.60
N GLU A 89 3.47 -8.09 6.04
CA GLU A 89 3.58 -9.54 6.19
C GLU A 89 4.48 -10.19 5.11
N ARG A 90 4.52 -9.59 3.90
CA ARG A 90 5.06 -10.27 2.70
C ARG A 90 6.24 -9.55 2.05
N SER A 91 6.88 -8.63 2.76
CA SER A 91 8.11 -7.97 2.31
C SER A 91 9.14 -7.86 3.42
N ASP A 92 10.42 -7.82 3.03
CA ASP A 92 11.54 -7.59 3.94
C ASP A 92 11.70 -6.09 4.23
N PHE A 93 11.21 -5.23 3.31
CA PHE A 93 11.14 -3.79 3.47
C PHE A 93 9.75 -3.27 3.07
N ALA A 94 8.97 -2.90 4.07
CA ALA A 94 7.62 -2.37 3.91
C ALA A 94 7.61 -0.83 3.99
N VAL A 95 7.08 -0.19 2.96
CA VAL A 95 6.75 1.25 2.99
C VAL A 95 5.25 1.38 3.20
N ILE A 96 4.84 1.97 4.32
CA ILE A 96 3.43 2.18 4.65
C ILE A 96 3.20 3.67 4.89
N GLY A 97 2.34 4.26 4.06
CA GLY A 97 2.00 5.67 4.13
C GLY A 97 1.20 6.02 5.38
N THR A 98 1.41 7.25 5.85
CA THR A 98 0.66 7.84 6.94
C THR A 98 0.74 9.36 6.84
N TRP A 99 -0.01 10.06 7.68
CA TRP A 99 0.06 11.49 7.88
C TRP A 99 0.49 11.81 9.31
N ARG A 100 0.81 13.09 9.58
CA ARG A 100 1.25 13.56 10.91
C ARG A 100 0.52 14.82 11.39
N ASP A 101 -0.31 15.40 10.52
CA ASP A 101 -1.21 16.50 10.83
C ASP A 101 -2.59 15.98 11.27
N ASP A 102 -3.54 16.91 11.44
CA ASP A 102 -4.87 16.59 11.93
C ASP A 102 -5.76 15.94 10.87
N MET A 103 -6.59 14.99 11.30
CA MET A 103 -7.65 14.44 10.46
C MET A 103 -8.63 15.54 10.03
N LYS A 104 -8.88 15.64 8.72
CA LYS A 104 -9.80 16.63 8.16
C LYS A 104 -11.25 16.19 8.36
N VAL A 105 -12.03 16.97 9.08
CA VAL A 105 -13.44 16.67 9.40
C VAL A 105 -14.36 17.67 8.71
N ASN A 106 -15.24 17.18 7.83
CA ASN A 106 -16.34 17.96 7.28
C ASN A 106 -17.59 17.79 8.17
N GLN A 107 -17.95 18.84 8.93
CA GLN A 107 -19.08 18.81 9.86
C GLN A 107 -20.44 18.67 9.15
N GLU A 108 -20.60 19.19 7.94
CA GLU A 108 -21.85 19.07 7.18
C GLU A 108 -22.06 17.63 6.72
N ALA A 109 -21.02 17.01 6.15
CA ALA A 109 -21.06 15.60 5.76
C ALA A 109 -21.32 14.68 6.97
N PHE A 110 -20.67 14.98 8.11
CA PHE A 110 -20.89 14.26 9.36
C PHE A 110 -22.35 14.37 9.85
N LYS A 111 -22.93 15.57 9.87
CA LYS A 111 -24.34 15.77 10.24
C LYS A 111 -25.30 15.03 9.31
N GLY A 112 -25.01 15.02 8.01
CA GLY A 112 -25.75 14.21 7.03
C GLY A 112 -25.69 12.71 7.37
N TYR A 113 -24.49 12.20 7.63
CA TYR A 113 -24.30 10.80 8.02
C TYR A 113 -25.01 10.45 9.34
N LEU A 114 -24.91 11.32 10.35
CA LEU A 114 -25.63 11.21 11.63
C LEU A 114 -27.15 11.15 11.43
N GLY A 115 -27.71 11.99 10.55
CA GLY A 115 -29.13 11.96 10.21
C GLY A 115 -29.57 10.65 9.56
N THR A 116 -28.70 10.01 8.77
CA THR A 116 -29.03 8.73 8.09
C THR A 116 -28.87 7.50 8.97
N LYS A 117 -27.86 7.46 9.85
CA LYS A 117 -27.52 6.26 10.65
C LYS A 117 -28.00 6.34 12.10
N GLY A 118 -28.23 7.54 12.63
CA GLY A 118 -28.54 7.75 14.02
C GLY A 118 -27.29 7.76 14.92
N ARG A 119 -27.46 8.34 16.11
CA ARG A 119 -26.37 8.56 17.08
C ARG A 119 -25.79 7.26 17.63
N GLU A 120 -26.65 6.31 17.97
CA GLU A 120 -26.28 5.03 18.57
C GLU A 120 -25.34 4.25 17.66
N TYR A 121 -25.67 4.15 16.36
CA TYR A 121 -24.82 3.48 15.37
C TYR A 121 -23.40 4.03 15.33
N ILE A 122 -23.24 5.36 15.38
CA ILE A 122 -21.91 5.98 15.28
C ILE A 122 -21.11 5.75 16.57
N ILE A 123 -21.77 5.78 17.72
CA ILE A 123 -21.12 5.45 19.00
C ILE A 123 -20.59 4.01 18.96
N GLU A 124 -21.41 3.05 18.55
CA GLU A 124 -21.05 1.63 18.56
C GLU A 124 -20.04 1.22 17.48
N ASN A 125 -20.08 1.88 16.31
CA ASN A 125 -19.30 1.45 15.15
C ASN A 125 -18.10 2.34 14.82
N VAL A 126 -18.00 3.52 15.42
CA VAL A 126 -16.87 4.44 15.19
C VAL A 126 -16.20 4.81 16.50
N VAL A 127 -16.95 5.40 17.45
CA VAL A 127 -16.38 5.92 18.71
C VAL A 127 -15.80 4.77 19.55
N ASN A 128 -16.60 3.76 19.86
CA ASN A 128 -16.21 2.62 20.70
C ASN A 128 -15.23 1.66 20.00
N ARG A 129 -15.03 1.79 18.69
CA ARG A 129 -14.07 0.98 17.91
C ARG A 129 -12.74 1.69 17.67
N CYS A 130 -12.63 2.95 18.08
CA CYS A 130 -11.38 3.66 17.98
C CYS A 130 -10.39 3.09 19.02
N PRO A 131 -9.19 2.66 18.62
CA PRO A 131 -8.27 1.96 19.51
C PRO A 131 -7.73 2.82 20.66
N THR A 132 -7.75 4.15 20.55
CA THR A 132 -7.17 5.08 21.54
C THR A 132 -8.21 5.94 22.29
N THR A 133 -9.50 5.78 21.96
CA THR A 133 -10.64 6.55 22.54
C THR A 133 -10.44 8.09 22.62
N PRO A 134 -10.05 8.79 21.54
CA PRO A 134 -9.72 10.22 21.54
C PRO A 134 -10.95 11.16 21.45
N TRP A 135 -12.14 10.74 21.93
CA TRP A 135 -13.42 11.42 21.62
C TRP A 135 -14.00 12.19 22.82
N PRO A 136 -14.01 13.54 22.83
CA PRO A 136 -14.37 14.33 24.02
C PRO A 136 -15.86 14.34 24.40
N SER A 137 -16.78 14.05 23.48
CA SER A 137 -18.22 13.81 23.67
C SER A 137 -18.97 14.10 22.37
N MET A 138 -19.94 13.26 22.03
CA MET A 138 -20.67 13.36 20.77
C MET A 138 -22.03 14.03 20.99
N ALA A 139 -22.09 15.38 20.96
CA ALA A 139 -23.34 16.12 21.10
C ALA A 139 -24.06 16.29 19.75
N THR A 140 -23.43 17.00 18.80
CA THR A 140 -23.94 17.26 17.43
C THR A 140 -22.81 17.57 16.41
N SER A 141 -21.55 17.53 16.84
CA SER A 141 -20.36 17.83 16.06
C SER A 141 -19.30 16.74 16.28
N TRP A 142 -18.40 16.57 15.32
CA TRP A 142 -17.32 15.58 15.38
C TRP A 142 -15.97 16.24 15.65
N ALA A 143 -15.27 15.85 16.71
CA ALA A 143 -13.95 16.38 17.05
C ALA A 143 -13.02 15.22 17.38
N VAL A 144 -11.83 15.21 16.77
CA VAL A 144 -10.80 14.17 16.93
C VAL A 144 -9.67 14.77 17.77
N ASP A 145 -9.26 14.12 18.85
CA ASP A 145 -7.98 14.43 19.49
C ASP A 145 -6.85 13.70 18.77
N ASN A 146 -6.28 14.32 17.72
CA ASN A 146 -5.26 13.70 16.87
C ASN A 146 -3.92 13.44 17.57
N ARG A 147 -3.72 13.95 18.79
CA ARG A 147 -2.50 13.72 19.55
C ARG A 147 -2.46 12.32 20.16
N ASN A 148 -3.63 11.73 20.43
CA ASN A 148 -3.82 10.44 21.09
C ASN A 148 -4.37 9.40 20.11
#